data_AF-A0AAW1X1L1-F1
#
_entry.id   AF-A0AAW1X1L1-F1
#
_cell.length_a   1.000
_cell.length_b   1.000
_cell.length_c   1.000
_cell.angle_alpha   90.00
_cell.angle_beta   90.00
_cell.angle_gamma   90.00
#
_symmetry.space_group_name_H-M   'P 1'
#
loop_
_entity.id
_entity.type
_entity.pdbx_description
1 polymer ?
#
loop_
_entity_poly.entity_id
_entity_poly.type
_entity_poly.pdbx_seq_one_letter_code
_entity_poly.pdbx_strand_id
1 'polypeptide(L)'
;MNRSGFCGMWSKKFNGYIDLDTYDTISLKVKGDGRSYISTGIYTENWVNSPGQEEDNLWQAFVFVPKDNWYIAKIPVSHRYLPTWRGNVIDAEMEMNAARVVGMSLSVNAEGGVPGARSGLGDFKLEIDWIKALRTE
;
A
#
# COMPACT_ATOMS: atom_id res chain seq x y z
N MET A 1 -17.86 -7.39 20.29
CA MET A 1 -17.15 -6.88 19.10
C MET A 1 -16.16 -5.82 19.57
N ASN A 2 -14.90 -6.18 19.77
CA ASN A 2 -13.87 -5.15 20.01
C ASN A 2 -13.62 -4.46 18.67
N ARG A 3 -13.94 -3.18 18.57
CA ARG A 3 -13.54 -2.34 17.43
C ARG A 3 -12.02 -2.30 17.44
N SER A 4 -11.37 -3.00 16.52
CA SER A 4 -9.95 -2.81 16.26
C SER A 4 -9.76 -1.41 15.67
N GLY A 5 -8.85 -0.64 16.25
CA GLY A 5 -8.45 0.66 15.69
C GLY A 5 -7.60 0.46 14.44
N PHE A 6 -7.62 1.44 13.55
CA PHE A 6 -6.72 1.51 12.40
C PHE A 6 -5.72 2.65 12.61
N CYS A 7 -4.45 2.41 12.27
CA CYS A 7 -3.44 3.46 12.19
C CYS A 7 -2.75 3.40 10.83
N GLY A 8 -2.73 4.55 10.16
CA GLY A 8 -2.04 4.71 8.90
C GLY A 8 -1.71 6.16 8.63
N MET A 9 -0.89 6.37 7.63
CA MET A 9 -0.55 7.66 7.06
C MET A 9 -1.00 7.68 5.61
N TRP A 10 -1.48 8.85 5.19
CA TRP A 10 -1.88 9.13 3.82
C TRP A 10 -1.11 10.32 3.33
N SER A 11 -0.68 10.27 2.07
CA SER A 11 -0.30 11.49 1.37
C SER A 11 -1.54 12.39 1.26
N LYS A 12 -1.34 13.71 1.24
CA LYS A 12 -2.38 14.58 0.68
C LYS A 12 -2.63 14.15 -0.76
N LYS A 13 -3.87 14.31 -1.24
CA LYS A 13 -4.15 14.11 -2.68
C LYS A 13 -3.16 14.95 -3.47
N PHE A 14 -2.52 14.33 -4.46
CA PHE A 14 -1.58 15.03 -5.31
C PHE A 14 -2.33 16.12 -6.10
N ASN A 15 -1.68 17.27 -6.34
CA ASN A 15 -2.28 18.34 -7.14
C ASN A 15 -2.17 17.97 -8.63
N GLY A 16 -3.02 17.03 -9.06
CA GLY A 16 -2.93 16.32 -10.33
C GLY A 16 -2.83 14.80 -10.12
N TYR A 17 -2.06 14.13 -10.97
CA TYR A 17 -1.76 12.70 -10.85
C TYR A 17 -0.27 12.44 -11.02
N ILE A 18 0.22 11.36 -10.40
CA ILE A 18 1.52 10.80 -10.67
C ILE A 18 1.34 9.68 -11.69
N ASP A 19 2.06 9.80 -12.80
CA ASP A 19 2.15 8.76 -13.82
C ASP A 19 3.22 7.74 -13.40
N LEU A 20 2.77 6.55 -13.02
CA LEU A 20 3.61 5.39 -12.71
C LEU A 20 3.59 4.34 -13.83
N ASP A 21 2.96 4.60 -14.98
CA ASP A 21 2.79 3.61 -16.06
C ASP A 21 4.12 3.16 -16.65
N THR A 22 5.11 4.07 -16.66
CA THR A 22 6.48 3.79 -17.12
C THR A 22 7.34 3.02 -16.11
N TYR A 23 6.83 2.76 -14.90
CA TYR A 23 7.53 2.08 -13.82
C TYR A 23 6.85 0.77 -13.45
N ASP A 24 7.64 -0.30 -13.31
CA ASP A 24 7.13 -1.63 -12.97
C ASP A 24 7.09 -1.90 -11.46
N THR A 25 7.85 -1.14 -10.67
CA THR A 25 8.12 -1.47 -9.27
C THR A 25 8.16 -0.21 -8.40
N ILE A 26 7.43 -0.23 -7.30
CA ILE A 26 7.60 0.74 -6.21
C ILE A 26 8.55 0.16 -5.18
N SER A 27 9.63 0.87 -4.91
CA SER A 27 10.62 0.49 -3.93
C SER A 27 10.61 1.44 -2.74
N LEU A 28 10.64 0.86 -1.54
CA LEU A 28 10.64 1.59 -0.28
C LEU A 28 11.82 1.09 0.56
N LYS A 29 12.65 2.02 1.03
CA LYS A 29 13.65 1.70 2.06
C LYS A 29 13.05 1.97 3.42
N VAL A 30 12.77 0.89 4.13
CA VAL A 30 12.03 0.91 5.39
C VAL A 30 12.80 0.15 6.47
N LYS A 31 12.67 0.59 7.71
CA LYS A 31 13.17 -0.09 8.89
C LYS A 31 12.05 -0.21 9.90
N GLY A 32 11.81 -1.42 10.39
CA GLY A 32 10.64 -1.74 11.18
C GLY A 32 10.99 -2.49 12.46
N ASP A 33 9.95 -2.76 13.22
CA ASP A 33 9.97 -3.48 14.49
C ASP A 33 9.72 -4.99 14.34
N GLY A 34 9.70 -5.51 13.11
CA GLY A 34 9.38 -6.90 12.80
C GLY A 34 7.89 -7.19 12.63
N ARG A 35 7.03 -6.16 12.64
CA ARG A 35 5.61 -6.29 12.28
C ARG A 35 5.42 -6.31 10.77
N SER A 36 4.29 -6.86 10.34
CA SER A 36 3.83 -6.69 8.96
C SER A 36 3.10 -5.34 8.81
N TYR A 37 3.37 -4.65 7.72
CA TYR A 37 2.70 -3.40 7.36
C TYR A 37 1.94 -3.61 6.06
N ILE A 38 0.76 -3.01 5.93
CA ILE A 38 0.06 -2.91 4.65
C ILE A 38 0.66 -1.68 3.97
N SER A 39 1.49 -1.91 2.96
CA SER A 39 2.18 -0.84 2.26
C SER A 39 1.39 -0.38 1.06
N THR A 40 1.41 0.95 0.88
CA THR A 40 1.05 1.63 -0.36
C THR A 40 -0.35 1.25 -0.80
N GLY A 41 -1.37 1.65 -0.04
CA GLY A 41 -2.69 1.82 -0.62
C GLY A 41 -2.57 2.84 -1.77
N ILE A 42 -2.48 2.40 -3.02
CA ILE A 42 -2.43 3.30 -4.17
C ILE A 42 -3.86 3.70 -4.49
N TYR A 43 -4.12 5.00 -4.49
CA TYR A 43 -5.37 5.55 -4.96
C TYR A 43 -5.21 5.90 -6.42
N THR A 44 -6.00 5.28 -7.29
CA THR A 44 -6.04 5.60 -8.72
C THR A 44 -7.36 6.29 -9.06
N GLU A 45 -7.32 7.25 -9.98
CA GLU A 45 -8.54 7.86 -10.50
C GLU A 45 -9.38 6.85 -11.30
N ASN A 46 -10.67 6.77 -10.98
CA ASN A 46 -11.57 5.76 -11.53
C ASN A 46 -11.97 6.04 -12.98
N TRP A 47 -11.98 4.98 -13.81
CA TRP A 47 -12.71 4.96 -15.10
C TRP A 47 -14.09 4.29 -15.02
N VAL A 48 -14.39 3.54 -13.95
CA VAL A 48 -15.48 2.53 -13.94
C VAL A 48 -16.61 2.83 -12.94
N ASN A 49 -16.78 4.09 -12.54
CA ASN A 49 -17.91 4.48 -11.71
C ASN A 49 -18.94 5.26 -12.50
N SER A 50 -20.18 4.74 -12.49
CA SER A 50 -21.38 5.49 -12.89
C SER A 50 -21.39 6.88 -12.23
N PRO A 51 -21.97 7.90 -12.90
CA PRO A 51 -22.00 9.26 -12.38
C PRO A 51 -22.51 9.30 -10.92
N GLY A 52 -21.70 9.82 -10.00
CA GLY A 52 -22.06 9.99 -8.58
C GLY A 52 -21.34 9.09 -7.56
N GLN A 53 -20.36 8.28 -7.96
CA GLN A 53 -19.49 7.54 -7.03
C GLN A 53 -18.07 8.11 -7.04
N GLU A 54 -17.81 9.06 -6.13
CA GLU A 54 -16.56 9.84 -5.99
C GLU A 54 -15.39 9.07 -5.31
N GLU A 55 -15.51 7.76 -5.08
CA GLU A 55 -14.52 7.01 -4.29
C GLU A 55 -13.44 6.40 -5.18
N ASP A 56 -12.21 6.93 -5.09
CA ASP A 56 -11.00 6.42 -5.79
C ASP A 56 -10.77 4.92 -5.52
N ASN A 57 -10.36 4.16 -6.55
CA ASN A 57 -10.00 2.75 -6.41
C ASN A 57 -8.76 2.62 -5.52
N LEU A 58 -8.87 1.80 -4.48
CA LEU A 58 -7.81 1.51 -3.54
C LEU A 58 -7.14 0.17 -3.86
N TRP A 59 -5.83 0.19 -3.98
CA TRP A 59 -5.02 -0.99 -4.27
C TRP A 59 -4.04 -1.23 -3.13
N GLN A 60 -4.03 -2.41 -2.51
CA GLN A 60 -3.19 -2.69 -1.34
C GLN A 60 -2.17 -3.79 -1.62
N ALA A 61 -0.96 -3.62 -1.07
CA ALA A 61 0.08 -4.62 -1.06
C ALA A 61 0.61 -4.84 0.37
N PHE A 62 1.05 -6.06 0.68
CA PHE A 62 1.66 -6.36 1.97
C PHE A 62 3.18 -6.17 1.90
N VAL A 63 3.74 -5.45 2.88
CA VAL A 63 5.19 -5.33 3.06
C VAL A 63 5.57 -5.88 4.41
N PHE A 64 6.48 -6.85 4.36
CA PHE A 64 7.16 -7.34 5.53
C PHE A 64 8.43 -6.52 5.76
N VAL A 65 8.61 -6.02 6.99
CA VAL A 65 9.79 -5.26 7.38
C VAL A 65 10.54 -6.03 8.48
N PRO A 66 11.78 -6.47 8.24
CA PRO A 66 12.56 -7.16 9.26
C PRO A 66 12.87 -6.23 10.43
N LYS A 67 12.98 -6.82 11.62
CA LYS A 67 13.28 -6.10 12.84
C LYS A 67 14.67 -5.47 12.79
N ASP A 68 14.74 -4.19 13.15
CA ASP A 68 15.96 -3.40 13.41
C ASP A 68 16.97 -3.23 12.25
N ASN A 69 16.65 -3.74 11.06
CA ASN A 69 17.49 -3.60 9.87
C ASN A 69 16.80 -2.80 8.78
N TRP A 70 17.58 -1.98 8.06
CA TRP A 70 17.11 -1.34 6.84
C TRP A 70 16.86 -2.40 5.76
N TYR A 71 15.65 -2.40 5.23
CA TYR A 71 15.22 -3.32 4.19
C TYR A 71 14.66 -2.53 3.00
N ILE A 72 15.04 -2.97 1.81
CA ILE A 72 14.50 -2.41 0.57
C ILE A 72 13.37 -3.32 0.13
N ALA A 73 12.13 -2.91 0.43
CA ALA A 73 10.94 -3.53 -0.11
C ALA A 73 10.82 -3.13 -1.59
N LYS A 74 10.57 -4.12 -2.46
CA LYS A 74 10.26 -3.92 -3.87
C LYS A 74 8.89 -4.53 -4.11
N ILE A 75 7.95 -3.70 -4.56
CA ILE A 75 6.56 -4.09 -4.79
C ILE A 75 6.26 -3.88 -6.27
N PRO A 76 6.18 -4.96 -7.04
CA PRO A 76 5.74 -4.89 -8.42
C PRO A 76 4.31 -4.39 -8.55
N VAL A 77 4.13 -3.34 -9.37
CA VAL A 77 2.88 -2.63 -9.60
C VAL A 77 1.84 -3.56 -10.25
N SER A 78 2.28 -4.43 -11.16
CA SER A 78 1.40 -5.26 -12.00
C SER A 78 0.73 -6.46 -11.31
N HIS A 79 1.30 -7.00 -10.24
CA HIS A 79 0.84 -8.31 -9.72
C HIS A 79 0.85 -8.45 -8.18
N ARG A 80 1.31 -7.44 -7.43
CA ARG A 80 1.27 -7.48 -5.95
C ARG A 80 0.20 -6.59 -5.34
N TYR A 81 -0.40 -5.72 -6.13
CA TYR A 81 -1.46 -4.83 -5.69
C TYR A 81 -2.81 -5.50 -5.91
N LEU A 82 -3.56 -5.68 -4.81
CA LEU A 82 -4.89 -6.26 -4.84
C LEU A 82 -5.93 -5.14 -4.71
N PRO A 83 -6.99 -5.12 -5.53
CA PRO A 83 -8.05 -4.13 -5.41
C PRO A 83 -8.80 -4.39 -4.09
N THR A 84 -9.01 -3.34 -3.29
CA THR A 84 -9.73 -3.47 -2.02
C THR A 84 -10.83 -2.44 -1.87
N TRP A 85 -11.93 -2.88 -1.27
CA TRP A 85 -13.09 -2.06 -0.96
C TRP A 85 -13.49 -2.24 0.51
N ARG A 86 -13.48 -1.14 1.26
CA ARG A 86 -13.82 -1.11 2.69
C ARG A 86 -13.08 -2.18 3.51
N GLY A 87 -11.81 -2.44 3.17
CA GLY A 87 -10.96 -3.41 3.86
C GLY A 87 -11.09 -4.86 3.39
N ASN A 88 -11.91 -5.14 2.38
CA ASN A 88 -12.01 -6.46 1.77
C ASN A 88 -11.30 -6.47 0.42
N VAL A 89 -10.54 -7.53 0.15
CA VAL A 89 -9.99 -7.78 -1.19
C VAL A 89 -11.14 -8.13 -2.13
N ILE A 90 -11.21 -7.44 -3.26
CA ILE A 90 -12.12 -7.78 -4.34
C ILE A 90 -11.42 -8.90 -5.13
N ASP A 91 -12.02 -10.08 -5.15
CA ASP A 91 -11.57 -11.21 -5.96
C ASP A 91 -12.08 -11.06 -7.40
N ALA A 92 -11.59 -10.03 -8.09
CA ALA A 92 -11.87 -9.75 -9.49
C ALA A 92 -10.59 -9.33 -10.20
N GLU A 93 -10.39 -9.82 -11.42
CA GLU A 93 -9.36 -9.29 -12.30
C GLU A 93 -9.72 -7.86 -12.68
N MET A 94 -9.07 -6.92 -12.01
CA MET A 94 -9.13 -5.49 -12.31
C MET A 94 -7.72 -5.04 -12.67
N GLU A 95 -7.62 -4.18 -13.66
CA GLU A 95 -6.35 -3.55 -14.03
C GLU A 95 -6.20 -2.22 -13.27
N MET A 96 -5.05 -2.03 -12.63
CA MET A 96 -4.74 -0.79 -11.93
C MET A 96 -4.31 0.27 -12.92
N ASN A 97 -4.95 1.44 -12.87
CA ASN A 97 -4.56 2.60 -13.68
C ASN A 97 -3.32 3.29 -13.08
N ALA A 98 -2.14 2.73 -13.32
CA ALA A 98 -0.86 3.25 -12.84
C ALA A 98 -0.53 4.64 -13.38
N ALA A 99 -1.10 5.05 -14.53
CA ALA A 99 -0.91 6.39 -15.10
C ALA A 99 -1.57 7.52 -14.31
N ARG A 100 -2.55 7.20 -13.44
CA ARG A 100 -3.35 8.22 -12.71
C ARG A 100 -3.39 7.96 -11.21
N VAL A 101 -2.22 7.91 -10.58
CA VAL A 101 -2.11 7.80 -9.11
C VAL A 101 -2.39 9.16 -8.46
N VAL A 102 -3.42 9.22 -7.61
CA VAL A 102 -3.87 10.44 -6.93
C VAL A 102 -3.46 10.50 -5.46
N GLY A 103 -3.00 9.38 -4.90
CA GLY A 103 -2.52 9.32 -3.53
C GLY A 103 -1.86 7.99 -3.18
N MET A 104 -1.16 7.97 -2.06
CA MET A 104 -0.55 6.77 -1.50
C MET A 104 -0.77 6.71 0.01
N SER A 105 -0.93 5.51 0.56
CA SER A 105 -1.07 5.31 2.01
C SER A 105 -0.24 4.17 2.55
N LEU A 106 0.10 4.23 3.82
CA LEU A 106 0.84 3.18 4.52
C LEU A 106 0.21 2.96 5.87
N SER A 107 -0.12 1.71 6.19
CA SER A 107 -0.84 1.39 7.41
C SER A 107 -0.28 0.18 8.12
N VAL A 108 -0.42 0.15 9.44
CA VAL A 108 0.00 -1.00 10.24
C VAL A 108 -0.96 -2.16 10.01
N ASN A 109 -0.43 -3.36 9.80
CA ASN A 109 -1.26 -4.55 9.82
C ASN A 109 -1.32 -5.09 11.26
N ALA A 110 -2.52 -5.16 11.83
CA ALA A 110 -2.71 -5.71 13.18
C ALA A 110 -2.73 -7.24 13.18
N GLU A 111 -3.19 -7.86 12.10
CA GLU A 111 -3.41 -9.30 12.00
C GLU A 111 -2.92 -9.86 10.65
N GLY A 112 -2.17 -10.95 10.69
CA GLY A 112 -1.59 -11.58 9.50
C GLY A 112 -0.18 -11.08 9.16
N GLY A 113 0.48 -11.81 8.26
CA GLY A 113 1.89 -11.61 7.92
C GLY A 113 2.60 -12.91 7.58
N VAL A 114 3.89 -12.79 7.27
CA VAL A 114 4.75 -13.98 7.10
C VAL A 114 4.94 -14.71 8.44
N PRO A 115 5.19 -16.04 8.43
CA PRO A 115 5.48 -16.79 9.64
C PRO A 115 6.61 -16.13 10.46
N GLY A 116 6.34 -15.81 11.72
CA GLY A 116 7.29 -15.13 12.61
C GLY A 116 7.20 -13.61 12.64
N ALA A 117 6.31 -12.99 11.86
CA ALA A 117 6.02 -11.56 11.99
C ALA A 117 5.30 -11.26 13.30
N ARG A 118 5.67 -10.15 13.96
CA ARG A 118 4.96 -9.68 15.16
C ARG A 118 3.57 -9.20 14.77
N SER A 119 2.54 -9.70 15.46
CA SER A 119 1.14 -9.30 15.28
C SER A 119 0.50 -8.94 16.63
N GLY A 120 -0.68 -8.33 16.59
CA GLY A 120 -1.45 -7.96 17.78
C GLY A 120 -1.13 -6.59 18.38
N LEU A 121 -1.62 -6.36 19.59
CA LEU A 121 -1.58 -5.08 20.27
C LEU A 121 -0.16 -4.61 20.61
N GLY A 122 0.01 -3.30 20.79
CA GLY A 122 1.23 -2.69 21.31
C GLY A 122 1.87 -1.70 20.34
N ASP A 123 2.98 -1.12 20.78
CA ASP A 123 3.69 -0.09 20.03
C ASP A 123 4.19 -0.64 18.69
N PHE A 124 4.06 0.19 17.66
CA PHE A 124 4.59 -0.04 16.32
C PHE A 124 5.57 1.07 15.98
N LYS A 125 6.60 0.72 15.21
CA LYS A 125 7.58 1.69 14.73
C LYS A 125 7.98 1.34 13.30
N LEU A 126 7.79 2.30 12.41
CA LEU A 126 8.23 2.22 11.04
C LEU A 126 8.99 3.50 10.69
N GLU A 127 10.22 3.33 10.22
CA GLU A 127 11.04 4.40 9.68
C GLU A 127 11.09 4.24 8.16
N ILE A 128 10.90 5.34 7.44
CA ILE A 128 10.98 5.41 5.97
C ILE A 128 12.11 6.36 5.63
N ASP A 129 13.08 5.87 4.85
CA ASP A 129 14.18 6.71 4.34
C ASP A 129 13.77 7.33 2.99
N TRP A 130 13.28 6.50 2.07
CA TRP A 130 12.79 6.96 0.77
C TRP A 130 11.76 6.01 0.16
N ILE A 131 10.98 6.57 -0.77
CA ILE A 131 10.04 5.87 -1.65
C ILE A 131 10.41 6.26 -3.08
N LYS A 132 10.62 5.29 -3.96
CA LYS A 132 11.03 5.49 -5.36
C LYS A 132 10.25 4.56 -6.28
N ALA A 133 9.83 5.09 -7.42
CA ALA A 133 9.42 4.25 -8.54
C ALA A 133 10.69 3.81 -9.30
N LEU A 134 10.75 2.54 -9.65
CA LEU A 134 11.85 1.91 -10.38
C LEU A 134 11.28 1.26 -11.64
N ARG A 135 12.09 1.28 -12.69
CA ARG A 135 11.95 0.41 -13.84
C ARG A 135 13.05 -0.64 -13.72
N THR A 136 12.65 -1.89 -13.63
CA THR A 136 13.57 -3.04 -13.46
C THR A 136 13.82 -3.81 -14.75
N GLU A 137 13.23 -3.37 -15.86
CA GLU A 137 13.57 -3.73 -17.24
C GLU A 137 14.73 -2.93 -17.84
#